data_AF-A0A521Y744-F1
#
_entry.id   AF-A0A521Y744-F1
#
_cell.length_a   1.000
_cell.length_b   1.000
_cell.length_c   1.000
_cell.angle_alpha   90.00
_cell.angle_beta   90.00
_cell.angle_gamma   90.00
#
_symmetry.space_group_name_H-M   'P 1'
#
loop_
_entity.id
_entity.type
_entity.pdbx_description
1 polymer ?
#
loop_
_entity_poly.entity_id
_entity_poly.type
_entity_poly.pdbx_seq_one_letter_code
_entity_poly.pdbx_strand_id
1 'polypeptide(L)'
;MTRSDIAKWWMTLIGLLMAGIGVLAMIDRRLIVSDRQLVGRQSDAILSIGDTHGAFLVGAGLLAILIGLALWGRMRATATLGYGILALVGFALVMASTDLWGRLDVPANNGVQILYLAIGVISLAAGALASSAAPRERYSGPGLIHGAPTR
;
A
#
# COMPACT_ATOMS: atom_id res chain seq x y z
N MET A 1 -20.13 -8.10 -3.08
CA MET A 1 -18.83 -7.60 -2.61
C MET A 1 -19.10 -6.55 -1.55
N THR A 2 -18.67 -6.78 -0.30
CA THR A 2 -18.81 -5.80 0.78
C THR A 2 -17.75 -4.71 0.65
N ARG A 3 -17.95 -3.54 1.28
CA ARG A 3 -16.93 -2.47 1.29
C ARG A 3 -15.62 -2.91 1.97
N SER A 4 -15.67 -3.87 2.89
CA SER A 4 -14.48 -4.49 3.51
C SER A 4 -13.72 -5.39 2.52
N ASP A 5 -14.41 -5.99 1.55
CA ASP A 5 -13.79 -6.80 0.50
C ASP A 5 -12.98 -5.95 -0.48
N ILE A 6 -13.35 -4.68 -0.67
CA ILE A 6 -12.58 -3.74 -1.50
C ILE A 6 -11.16 -3.59 -0.94
N ALA A 7 -11.02 -3.29 0.36
CA ALA A 7 -9.71 -3.20 0.99
C ALA A 7 -8.95 -4.53 0.96
N LYS A 8 -9.63 -5.66 1.17
CA LYS A 8 -9.01 -7.00 1.07
C LYS A 8 -8.36 -7.23 -0.29
N TRP A 9 -9.15 -7.08 -1.36
CA TRP A 9 -8.73 -7.41 -2.70
C TRP A 9 -7.75 -6.39 -3.25
N TRP A 10 -7.93 -5.11 -2.93
CA TRP A 10 -6.95 -4.06 -3.24
C TRP A 10 -5.59 -4.37 -2.62
N MET A 11 -5.54 -4.62 -1.30
CA MET A 11 -4.27 -4.86 -0.59
C MET A 11 -3.60 -6.16 -1.05
N THR A 12 -4.37 -7.21 -1.32
CA THR A 12 -3.84 -8.45 -1.90
C THR A 12 -3.24 -8.21 -3.29
N LEU A 13 -3.99 -7.53 -4.17
CA LEU A 13 -3.56 -7.27 -5.55
C LEU A 13 -2.30 -6.41 -5.58
N ILE A 14 -2.30 -5.28 -4.86
CA ILE A 14 -1.15 -4.39 -4.87
C ILE A 14 0.08 -5.03 -4.22
N GLY A 15 -0.15 -5.86 -3.20
CA GLY A 15 0.92 -6.61 -2.57
C GLY A 15 1.58 -7.61 -3.52
N LEU A 16 0.78 -8.34 -4.31
CA LEU A 16 1.30 -9.23 -5.36
C LEU A 16 2.05 -8.46 -6.45
N LEU A 17 1.52 -7.33 -6.90
CA LEU A 17 2.18 -6.48 -7.91
C LEU A 17 3.52 -5.95 -7.41
N MET A 18 3.57 -5.43 -6.18
CA MET A 18 4.81 -4.89 -5.60
C MET A 18 5.86 -5.98 -5.34
N ALA A 19 5.44 -7.13 -4.80
CA ALA A 19 6.33 -8.27 -4.64
C ALA A 19 6.84 -8.76 -6.00
N GLY A 20 5.99 -8.82 -7.02
CA GLY A 20 6.37 -9.17 -8.39
C GLY A 20 7.38 -8.20 -8.99
N ILE A 21 7.13 -6.89 -8.92
CA ILE A 21 8.06 -5.85 -9.38
C ILE A 21 9.39 -5.93 -8.63
N GLY A 22 9.34 -6.10 -7.30
CA GLY A 22 10.54 -6.18 -6.46
C GLY A 22 11.38 -7.42 -6.76
N VAL A 23 10.75 -8.58 -6.93
CA VAL A 23 11.45 -9.80 -7.36
C VAL A 23 12.02 -9.62 -8.77
N LEU A 24 11.26 -9.06 -9.72
CA LEU A 24 11.73 -8.79 -11.08
C LEU A 24 12.98 -7.91 -11.10
N ALA A 25 13.04 -6.88 -10.24
CA ALA A 25 14.22 -6.02 -10.10
C ALA A 25 15.47 -6.79 -9.66
N MET A 26 15.31 -7.84 -8.83
CA MET A 26 16.41 -8.60 -8.25
C MET A 26 16.89 -9.77 -9.10
N ILE A 27 16.05 -10.32 -9.98
CA ILE A 27 16.39 -11.52 -10.78
C ILE A 27 16.99 -11.20 -12.15
N ASP A 28 17.30 -9.94 -12.42
CA ASP A 28 17.87 -9.42 -13.68
C ASP A 28 17.20 -10.00 -14.95
N ARG A 29 15.91 -10.35 -14.84
CA ARG A 29 15.11 -10.89 -15.95
C ARG A 29 14.47 -9.74 -16.70
N ARG A 30 14.79 -9.66 -17.99
CA ARG A 30 14.28 -8.64 -18.91
C ARG A 30 12.83 -8.93 -19.27
N LEU A 31 11.89 -8.42 -18.48
CA LEU A 31 10.49 -8.32 -18.91
C LEU A 31 10.34 -7.06 -19.78
N ILE A 32 10.18 -7.24 -21.09
CA ILE A 32 10.12 -6.15 -22.06
C ILE A 32 8.65 -5.81 -22.37
N VAL A 33 8.31 -4.52 -22.30
CA VAL A 33 7.01 -3.97 -22.67
C VAL A 33 7.27 -2.80 -23.61
N SER A 34 6.77 -2.88 -24.85
CA SER A 34 6.90 -1.81 -25.85
C SER A 34 8.36 -1.33 -26.01
N ASP A 35 9.24 -2.28 -26.32
CA ASP A 35 10.68 -2.09 -26.58
C ASP A 35 11.52 -1.58 -25.40
N ARG A 36 10.92 -1.38 -24.22
CA ARG A 36 11.58 -0.97 -22.99
C ARG A 36 11.49 -2.04 -21.91
N GLN A 37 12.46 -2.09 -21.01
CA GLN A 37 12.34 -2.94 -19.82
C GLN A 37 11.27 -2.36 -18.89
N LEU A 38 10.36 -3.22 -18.40
CA LEU A 38 9.34 -2.82 -17.44
C LEU A 38 9.99 -2.39 -16.11
N VAL A 39 10.93 -3.21 -15.62
CA VAL A 39 11.69 -2.99 -14.40
C VAL A 39 13.15 -3.21 -14.74
N GLY A 40 14.02 -2.27 -14.39
CA GLY A 40 15.44 -2.41 -14.66
C GLY A 40 16.28 -1.28 -14.08
N ARG A 41 17.60 -1.46 -14.13
CA ARG A 41 18.58 -0.52 -13.57
C ARG A 41 18.94 0.64 -14.51
N GLN A 42 18.50 0.52 -15.75
CA GLN A 42 18.76 1.46 -16.84
C GLN A 42 17.82 2.65 -16.78
N SER A 43 18.30 3.81 -17.26
CA SER A 43 17.56 5.08 -17.20
C SER A 43 16.33 5.12 -18.11
N ASP A 44 16.28 4.25 -19.12
CA ASP A 44 15.17 4.12 -20.08
C ASP A 44 14.10 3.09 -19.66
N ALA A 45 14.31 2.37 -18.55
CA ALA A 45 13.31 1.46 -18.00
C ALA A 45 12.04 2.22 -17.58
N ILE A 46 10.88 1.56 -17.67
CA ILE A 46 9.60 2.14 -17.22
C ILE A 46 9.68 2.42 -15.72
N LEU A 47 10.13 1.43 -14.95
CA LEU A 47 10.43 1.56 -13.52
C LEU A 47 11.93 1.36 -13.31
N SER A 48 12.63 2.47 -13.01
CA SER A 48 14.06 2.43 -12.72
C SER A 48 14.26 2.00 -11.25
N ILE A 49 14.56 0.71 -11.05
CA ILE A 49 14.57 0.04 -9.74
C ILE A 49 15.76 -0.93 -9.71
N GLY A 50 16.64 -0.76 -8.72
CA GLY A 50 17.74 -1.69 -8.42
C GLY A 50 17.39 -2.72 -7.34
N ASP A 51 18.37 -3.51 -6.93
CA ASP A 51 18.18 -4.62 -5.98
C ASP A 51 17.71 -4.14 -4.61
N THR A 52 18.31 -3.09 -4.08
CA THR A 52 17.95 -2.50 -2.79
C THR A 52 16.51 -1.99 -2.81
N HIS A 53 16.12 -1.28 -3.86
CA HIS A 53 14.73 -0.81 -4.01
C HIS A 53 13.76 -1.97 -4.22
N GLY A 54 14.18 -2.99 -4.98
CA GLY A 54 13.44 -4.23 -5.19
C GLY A 54 13.14 -4.95 -3.88
N ALA A 55 14.13 -5.10 -3.01
CA ALA A 55 13.96 -5.71 -1.69
C ALA A 55 12.93 -4.95 -0.83
N PHE A 56 12.96 -3.61 -0.84
CA PHE A 56 11.94 -2.80 -0.16
C PHE A 56 10.54 -3.02 -0.75
N LEU A 57 10.41 -3.13 -2.07
CA LEU A 57 9.13 -3.41 -2.73
C LEU A 57 8.60 -4.81 -2.39
N VAL A 58 9.47 -5.82 -2.27
CA VAL A 58 9.08 -7.14 -1.79
C VAL A 58 8.55 -7.08 -0.37
N GLY A 59 9.28 -6.43 0.54
CA GLY A 59 8.85 -6.28 1.94
C GLY A 59 7.51 -5.54 2.06
N ALA A 60 7.37 -4.41 1.36
CA ALA A 60 6.12 -3.66 1.33
C ALA A 60 4.97 -4.46 0.70
N GLY A 61 5.25 -5.20 -0.38
CA GLY A 61 4.28 -6.08 -1.04
C GLY A 61 3.77 -7.19 -0.12
N LEU A 62 4.67 -7.86 0.60
CA LEU A 62 4.30 -8.88 1.60
C LEU A 62 3.46 -8.28 2.73
N LEU A 63 3.83 -7.09 3.22
CA LEU A 63 3.04 -6.38 4.22
C LEU A 63 1.63 -6.08 3.71
N ALA A 64 1.48 -5.65 2.46
CA ALA A 64 0.17 -5.41 1.86
C ALA A 64 -0.67 -6.69 1.77
N ILE A 65 -0.07 -7.82 1.37
CA ILE A 65 -0.75 -9.13 1.36
C ILE A 65 -1.22 -9.51 2.78
N LEU A 66 -0.37 -9.32 3.80
CA LEU A 66 -0.73 -9.58 5.20
C LEU A 66 -1.90 -8.71 5.64
N ILE A 67 -1.92 -7.42 5.29
CA ILE A 67 -3.05 -6.53 5.59
C ILE A 67 -4.34 -7.06 4.93
N GLY A 68 -4.28 -7.45 3.66
CA GLY A 68 -5.43 -7.93 2.91
C GLY A 68 -5.99 -9.24 3.47
N LEU A 69 -5.13 -10.23 3.68
CA LEU A 69 -5.53 -11.61 4.00
C LEU A 69 -5.64 -11.90 5.49
N ALA A 70 -4.79 -11.30 6.34
CA ALA A 70 -4.71 -11.64 7.76
C ALA A 70 -5.51 -10.70 8.67
N LEU A 71 -5.74 -9.44 8.28
CA LEU A 71 -6.54 -8.50 9.08
C LEU A 71 -8.01 -8.51 8.66
N TRP A 72 -8.92 -8.04 9.51
CA TRP A 72 -10.34 -7.91 9.20
C TRP A 72 -10.96 -6.63 9.80
N GLY A 73 -12.15 -6.28 9.29
CA GLY A 73 -12.97 -5.18 9.81
C GLY A 73 -12.22 -3.85 9.93
N ARG A 74 -12.33 -3.21 11.09
CA ARG A 74 -11.70 -1.91 11.38
C ARG A 74 -10.17 -1.97 11.30
N MET A 75 -9.54 -3.05 11.78
CA MET A 75 -8.08 -3.20 11.72
C MET A 75 -7.58 -3.20 10.28
N ARG A 76 -8.22 -3.94 9.38
CA ARG A 76 -7.89 -3.93 7.96
C ARG A 76 -8.02 -2.51 7.38
N ALA A 77 -9.14 -1.84 7.64
CA ALA A 77 -9.37 -0.50 7.12
C ALA A 77 -8.32 0.52 7.59
N THR A 78 -7.99 0.53 8.89
CA THR A 78 -6.96 1.40 9.46
C THR A 78 -5.57 1.07 8.92
N ALA A 79 -5.23 -0.22 8.79
CA ALA A 79 -3.95 -0.63 8.23
C ALA A 79 -3.83 -0.26 6.74
N THR A 80 -4.90 -0.39 5.95
CA THR A 80 -4.94 0.08 4.55
C THR A 80 -4.75 1.59 4.44
N LEU A 81 -5.34 2.38 5.33
CA LEU A 81 -5.08 3.83 5.41
C LEU A 81 -3.62 4.11 5.75
N GLY A 82 -3.08 3.46 6.78
CA GLY A 82 -1.68 3.62 7.19
C GLY A 82 -0.70 3.23 6.07
N TYR A 83 -0.99 2.16 5.34
CA TYR A 83 -0.22 1.76 4.17
C TYR A 83 -0.22 2.83 3.06
N GLY A 84 -1.39 3.42 2.79
CA GLY A 84 -1.50 4.55 1.86
C GLY A 84 -0.66 5.76 2.28
N ILE A 85 -0.68 6.10 3.56
CA ILE A 85 0.15 7.19 4.12
C ILE A 85 1.64 6.87 3.94
N LEU A 86 2.08 5.65 4.28
CA LEU A 86 3.47 5.23 4.10
C LEU A 86 3.92 5.31 2.64
N ALA A 87 3.06 4.94 1.69
CA ALA A 87 3.35 5.09 0.27
C ALA A 87 3.48 6.55 -0.16
N LEU A 88 2.64 7.46 0.36
CA LEU A 88 2.76 8.90 0.09
C LEU A 88 4.00 9.53 0.74
N VAL A 89 4.40 9.04 1.92
CA VAL A 89 5.69 9.42 2.52
C VAL A 89 6.83 8.96 1.61
N GLY A 90 6.80 7.73 1.12
CA GLY A 90 7.76 7.23 0.13
C GLY A 90 7.82 8.10 -1.13
N PHE A 91 6.67 8.50 -1.68
CA PHE A 91 6.58 9.44 -2.79
C PHE A 91 7.26 10.78 -2.48
N ALA A 92 6.96 11.39 -1.33
CA ALA A 92 7.54 12.67 -0.92
C ALA A 92 9.07 12.57 -0.74
N LEU A 93 9.57 11.47 -0.18
CA LEU A 93 10.99 11.22 0.00
C LEU A 93 11.71 11.06 -1.35
N VAL A 94 11.13 10.30 -2.28
CA VAL A 94 11.68 10.11 -3.64
C VAL A 94 11.65 11.41 -4.44
N MET A 95 10.66 12.27 -4.22
CA MET A 95 10.63 13.61 -4.80
C MET A 95 11.74 14.53 -4.25
N ALA A 96 12.08 14.39 -2.98
CA ALA A 96 13.16 15.15 -2.36
C ALA A 96 14.54 14.66 -2.80
N SER A 97 14.71 13.35 -3.01
CA SER A 97 15.94 12.73 -3.48
C SER A 97 15.63 11.44 -4.22
N THR A 98 15.92 11.40 -5.52
CA THR A 98 15.63 10.25 -6.38
C THR A 98 16.48 9.02 -6.06
N ASP A 99 17.64 9.21 -5.44
CA ASP A 99 18.54 8.15 -4.96
C ASP A 99 18.40 7.87 -3.45
N LEU A 100 17.45 8.54 -2.77
CA LEU A 100 17.27 8.54 -1.31
C LEU A 100 18.60 8.69 -0.54
N TRP A 101 19.36 9.73 -0.87
CA TRP A 101 20.68 10.02 -0.28
C TRP A 101 21.69 8.88 -0.46
N GLY A 102 21.77 8.34 -1.68
CA GLY A 102 22.65 7.23 -2.04
C GLY A 102 22.25 5.87 -1.47
N ARG A 103 21.03 5.71 -0.96
CA ARG A 103 20.53 4.42 -0.44
C ARG A 103 19.91 3.54 -1.51
N LEU A 104 19.47 4.12 -2.63
CA LEU A 104 19.02 3.36 -3.78
C LEU A 104 20.20 3.13 -4.73
N ASP A 105 20.35 1.91 -5.22
CA ASP A 105 21.44 1.59 -6.16
C ASP A 105 21.25 2.23 -7.54
N VAL A 106 20.03 2.73 -7.81
CA VAL A 106 19.61 3.38 -9.05
C VAL A 106 18.65 4.52 -8.69
N PRO A 107 18.78 5.72 -9.28
CA PRO A 107 17.84 6.80 -9.06
C PRO A 107 16.44 6.44 -9.55
N ALA A 108 15.44 6.63 -8.69
CA ALA A 108 14.04 6.48 -9.03
C ALA A 108 13.62 7.48 -10.11
N ASN A 109 12.97 6.97 -11.15
CA ASN A 109 12.44 7.78 -12.24
C ASN A 109 10.98 8.19 -12.00
N ASN A 110 10.40 8.94 -12.95
CA ASN A 110 8.99 9.37 -12.88
C ASN A 110 8.02 8.19 -12.79
N GLY A 111 8.33 7.04 -13.39
CA GLY A 111 7.49 5.84 -13.29
C GLY A 111 7.37 5.34 -11.86
N VAL A 112 8.49 5.32 -11.12
CA VAL A 112 8.51 4.99 -9.68
C VAL A 112 7.71 6.00 -8.87
N GLN A 113 7.86 7.30 -9.14
CA GLN A 113 7.09 8.34 -8.46
C GLN A 113 5.58 8.16 -8.65
N ILE A 114 5.14 7.93 -9.89
CA ILE A 114 3.74 7.69 -10.23
C ILE A 114 3.23 6.44 -9.51
N LEU A 115 4.04 5.37 -9.42
CA LEU A 115 3.69 4.15 -8.71
C LEU A 115 3.40 4.42 -7.22
N TYR A 116 4.30 5.12 -6.51
CA TYR A 116 4.08 5.45 -5.09
C TYR A 116 2.84 6.34 -4.89
N LEU A 117 2.66 7.35 -5.75
CA LEU A 117 1.51 8.23 -5.69
C LEU A 117 0.19 7.46 -5.89
N ALA A 118 0.12 6.63 -6.94
CA ALA A 118 -1.06 5.84 -7.25
C ALA A 118 -1.40 4.86 -6.11
N ILE A 119 -0.40 4.14 -5.59
CA ILE A 119 -0.58 3.24 -4.45
C ILE A 119 -1.09 3.99 -3.23
N GLY A 120 -0.49 5.14 -2.92
CA GLY A 120 -0.88 5.96 -1.78
C GLY A 120 -2.32 6.41 -1.86
N VAL A 121 -2.69 7.07 -2.97
CA VAL A 121 -4.04 7.62 -3.18
C VAL A 121 -5.11 6.53 -3.19
N ILE A 122 -4.90 5.44 -3.94
CA ILE A 122 -5.90 4.37 -4.06
C ILE A 122 -6.03 3.61 -2.74
N SER A 123 -4.93 3.40 -2.00
CA SER A 123 -5.00 2.77 -0.67
C SER A 123 -5.75 3.64 0.33
N LEU A 124 -5.54 4.96 0.32
CA LEU A 124 -6.33 5.88 1.14
C LEU A 124 -7.83 5.79 0.81
N ALA A 125 -8.18 5.80 -0.48
CA ALA A 125 -9.56 5.65 -0.92
C ALA A 125 -10.18 4.32 -0.47
N ALA A 126 -9.46 3.20 -0.67
CA ALA A 126 -9.90 1.87 -0.28
C ALA A 126 -10.09 1.75 1.24
N GLY A 127 -9.15 2.29 2.02
CA GLY A 127 -9.22 2.29 3.49
C GLY A 127 -10.37 3.16 4.02
N ALA A 128 -10.62 4.32 3.42
CA ALA A 128 -11.73 5.20 3.77
C ALA A 128 -13.09 4.55 3.47
N LEU A 129 -13.22 3.93 2.29
CA LEU A 129 -14.41 3.17 1.89
C LEU A 129 -14.70 2.01 2.86
N ALA A 130 -13.67 1.25 3.23
CA ALA A 130 -13.81 0.16 4.19
C ALA A 130 -14.18 0.67 5.61
N SER A 131 -13.62 1.81 6.03
CA SER A 131 -13.92 2.43 7.33
C SER A 131 -15.37 2.90 7.45
N SER A 132 -15.95 3.40 6.34
CA SER A 132 -17.35 3.85 6.29
C SER A 132 -18.38 2.74 6.51
N ALA A 133 -17.96 1.47 6.43
CA ALA A 133 -18.83 0.30 6.52
C ALA A 133 -18.86 -0.35 7.90
N ALA A 134 -17.94 0.03 8.80
CA ALA A 134 -17.94 -0.48 10.16
C ALA A 134 -19.09 0.19 10.94
N PRO A 135 -20.02 -0.56 11.54
CA PRO A 135 -20.97 0.02 12.49
C PRO A 135 -20.16 0.81 13.53
N ARG A 136 -20.48 2.08 13.71
CA ARG A 136 -20.04 2.79 14.91
C ARG A 136 -20.68 2.02 16.04
N GLU A 137 -19.91 1.23 16.79
CA GLU A 137 -20.32 0.82 18.12
C GLU A 137 -20.66 2.11 18.85
N ARG A 138 -21.97 2.40 18.94
CA ARG A 138 -22.44 3.37 19.91
C ARG A 138 -22.03 2.76 21.23
N TYR A 139 -21.09 3.42 21.90
CA TYR A 139 -20.81 3.17 23.29
C TYR A 139 -22.12 3.34 24.06
N SER A 140 -22.82 2.22 24.29
CA SER A 140 -23.86 2.12 25.30
C SER A 140 -23.09 2.10 26.62
N GLY A 141 -22.70 3.28 27.10
CA GLY A 141 -22.15 3.41 28.44
C GLY A 141 -23.07 2.74 29.46
N PRO A 142 -22.54 2.28 30.61
CA PRO A 142 -23.37 1.67 31.64
C PRO A 142 -24.52 2.61 31.98
N GLY A 143 -25.72 2.22 31.56
CA GLY A 143 -26.92 2.98 31.78
C GLY A 143 -27.14 3.12 33.28
N LEU A 144 -26.93 4.32 33.79
CA LEU A 144 -27.57 4.78 35.01
C LEU A 144 -29.09 4.84 34.74
N ILE A 145 -29.78 3.71 34.93
CA ILE A 145 -31.24 3.73 35.13
C ILE A 145 -31.45 3.74 36.65
N HIS A 146 -31.35 4.94 37.21
CA HIS A 146 -31.91 5.26 38.53
C HIS A 146 -33.43 5.48 38.40
N GLY A 147 -34.20 4.73 39.18
CA GLY A 147 -35.59 5.05 39.59
C GLY A 147 -36.69 4.60 38.61
N ALA A 148 -37.82 4.06 39.02
CA ALA A 148 -38.36 3.60 40.30
C ALA A 148 -39.57 2.68 39.98
N PRO A 149 -39.96 1.72 40.84
CA PRO A 149 -41.17 0.95 40.64
C PRO A 149 -42.40 1.79 41.03
N THR A 150 -43.26 2.12 40.06
CA THR A 150 -44.61 2.60 40.34
C THR A 150 -45.49 1.42 40.72
N ARG A 151 -46.12 1.51 41.89
CA ARG A 151 -47.20 0.64 42.34
C ARG A 151 -48.46 0.85 41.51
#